data_AF-A0A9E0SMN5-F1
#
_entry.id   AF-A0A9E0SMN5-F1
#
_cell.length_a   1.000
_cell.length_b   1.000
_cell.length_c   1.000
_cell.angle_alpha   90.00
_cell.angle_beta   90.00
_cell.angle_gamma   90.00
#
_symmetry.space_group_name_H-M   'P 1'
#
loop_
_entity.id
_entity.type
_entity.pdbx_description
1 polymer ?
#
loop_
_entity_poly.entity_id
_entity_poly.type
_entity_poly.pdbx_seq_one_letter_code
_entity_poly.pdbx_strand_id
1 'polypeptide(L)'
;MKRTPLVSTLACLAVLAGAVVVPAPAGAQSRIYRCGNEYTNQIKGRSDCKLVEGGNVTVVRGTSPTPAPASGAGAGTAKPVVTAPASAPRVDPAEQRARDADAKAILEQELRRAQARQADLAKEYNNGEPDKIGGEARNYQKYLDRVAELKASIARNQADIEGIQRELKRYGP
;
A
#
# COMPACT_ATOMS: atom_id res chain seq x y z
N MET A 1 78.79 -29.32 25.38
CA MET A 1 77.38 -29.31 24.90
C MET A 1 77.02 -30.74 24.54
N LYS A 2 76.20 -31.39 25.37
CA LYS A 2 75.88 -32.82 25.34
C LYS A 2 74.37 -33.01 25.13
N ARG A 3 74.03 -33.80 24.12
CA ARG A 3 72.98 -34.85 24.02
C ARG A 3 71.59 -34.59 24.66
N THR A 4 70.55 -34.72 23.82
CA THR A 4 69.16 -35.13 24.15
C THR A 4 69.12 -36.35 25.09
N PRO A 5 68.11 -36.55 25.99
CA PRO A 5 66.71 -36.87 25.60
C PRO A 5 65.61 -36.48 26.65
N LEU A 6 64.32 -36.62 26.31
CA LEU A 6 63.38 -37.53 26.99
C LEU A 6 61.93 -37.39 26.49
N VAL A 7 61.30 -38.56 26.35
CA VAL A 7 59.94 -38.87 25.92
C VAL A 7 59.06 -39.07 27.16
N SER A 8 57.79 -38.63 27.15
CA SER A 8 56.63 -39.20 27.88
C SER A 8 55.50 -38.16 27.89
N THR A 9 54.20 -38.41 27.71
CA THR A 9 53.36 -39.59 27.50
C THR A 9 51.92 -39.07 27.42
N LEU A 10 51.06 -39.69 26.59
CA LEU A 10 49.60 -39.93 26.80
C LEU A 10 48.68 -38.70 27.01
N ALA A 11 47.42 -38.62 26.60
CA ALA A 11 46.48 -39.39 25.81
C ALA A 11 45.17 -38.57 25.86
N CYS A 12 44.36 -38.56 24.80
CA CYS A 12 42.90 -38.78 24.85
C CYS A 12 42.25 -38.47 23.50
N LEU A 13 41.66 -39.52 22.92
CA LEU A 13 40.70 -39.51 21.81
C LEU A 13 39.33 -38.98 22.27
N ALA A 14 38.59 -38.30 21.38
CA ALA A 14 37.13 -38.42 21.23
C ALA A 14 36.66 -37.64 19.97
N VAL A 15 36.44 -38.33 18.83
CA VAL A 15 35.12 -38.67 18.23
C VAL A 15 34.28 -37.44 17.79
N LEU A 16 34.33 -37.15 16.48
CA LEU A 16 33.41 -36.27 15.75
C LEU A 16 32.12 -37.05 15.42
N ALA A 17 31.01 -36.68 16.07
CA ALA A 17 29.66 -37.13 15.71
C ALA A 17 28.87 -35.96 15.11
N GLY A 18 28.32 -36.17 13.91
CA GLY A 18 27.65 -35.17 13.09
C GLY A 18 26.32 -34.67 13.68
N ALA A 19 26.12 -33.35 13.63
CA ALA A 19 24.86 -32.71 13.92
C ALA A 19 24.07 -32.50 12.62
N VAL A 20 23.03 -33.32 12.41
CA VAL A 20 22.00 -33.07 11.41
C VAL A 20 21.10 -31.96 11.97
N VAL A 21 21.21 -30.76 11.40
CA VAL A 21 20.31 -29.64 11.71
C VAL A 21 19.03 -29.85 10.91
N VAL A 22 17.98 -30.31 11.58
CA VAL A 22 16.61 -30.31 11.04
C VAL A 22 16.04 -28.89 11.20
N PRO A 23 15.66 -28.17 10.13
CA PRO A 23 14.96 -26.91 10.26
C PRO A 23 13.51 -27.19 10.71
N ALA A 24 13.15 -26.70 11.90
CA ALA A 24 11.77 -26.71 12.36
C ALA A 24 10.94 -25.68 11.55
N PRO A 25 9.80 -26.05 10.96
CA PRO A 25 8.92 -25.06 10.34
C PRO A 25 8.25 -24.21 11.43
N ALA A 26 8.61 -22.94 11.51
CA ALA A 26 7.94 -21.94 12.32
C ALA A 26 6.56 -21.61 11.71
N GLY A 27 5.58 -22.46 11.94
CA GLY A 27 4.17 -22.21 11.62
C GLY A 27 3.54 -21.27 12.63
N ALA A 28 3.79 -19.96 12.51
CA ALA A 28 3.05 -18.95 13.26
C ALA A 28 1.65 -18.76 12.65
N GLN A 29 0.76 -19.74 12.83
CA GLN A 29 -0.67 -19.57 12.62
C GLN A 29 -1.22 -18.85 13.85
N SER A 30 -1.43 -17.54 13.75
CA SER A 30 -2.01 -16.76 14.85
C SER A 30 -3.42 -17.30 15.15
N ARG A 31 -3.55 -18.03 16.25
CA ARG A 31 -4.82 -18.54 16.76
C ARG A 31 -5.73 -17.38 17.14
N ILE A 32 -6.89 -17.27 16.51
CA ILE A 32 -7.89 -16.23 16.80
C ILE A 32 -8.90 -16.81 17.79
N TYR A 33 -9.17 -16.07 18.86
CA TYR A 33 -10.12 -16.45 19.89
C TYR A 33 -11.30 -15.49 19.92
N ARG A 34 -12.51 -16.02 20.12
CA ARG A 34 -13.74 -15.26 20.37
C ARG A 34 -14.09 -15.35 21.84
N CYS A 35 -13.98 -14.23 22.54
CA CYS A 35 -14.30 -14.12 23.95
C CYS A 35 -15.58 -13.27 24.09
N GLY A 36 -16.74 -13.91 23.91
CA GLY A 36 -18.03 -13.23 23.76
C GLY A 36 -18.20 -12.57 22.38
N ASN A 37 -18.11 -11.24 22.33
CA ASN A 37 -18.22 -10.42 21.10
C ASN A 37 -16.88 -9.89 20.58
N GLU A 38 -15.79 -10.13 21.31
CA GLU A 38 -14.46 -9.63 20.97
C GLU A 38 -13.62 -10.74 20.31
N TYR A 39 -12.90 -10.39 19.23
CA TYR A 39 -11.92 -11.26 18.58
C TYR A 39 -10.51 -10.81 18.94
N THR A 40 -9.70 -11.71 19.49
CA THR A 40 -8.34 -11.42 19.94
C THR A 40 -7.35 -12.52 19.55
N ASN A 41 -6.09 -12.13 19.37
CA ASN A 41 -4.96 -13.03 19.13
C ASN A 41 -4.22 -13.41 20.43
N GLN A 42 -4.62 -12.84 21.58
CA GLN A 42 -3.98 -13.10 22.87
C GLN A 42 -5.03 -13.35 23.95
N ILE A 43 -5.02 -14.55 24.51
CA ILE A 43 -5.79 -14.87 25.72
C ILE A 43 -4.96 -14.41 26.93
N LYS A 44 -5.16 -13.16 27.37
CA LYS A 44 -4.52 -12.63 28.60
C LYS A 44 -5.19 -13.20 29.87
N GLY A 45 -5.13 -14.52 30.06
CA GLY A 45 -5.68 -15.19 31.25
C GLY A 45 -7.21 -15.30 31.31
N ARG A 46 -7.91 -15.05 30.19
CA ARG A 46 -9.37 -15.19 30.07
C ARG A 46 -9.77 -16.63 29.77
N SER A 47 -10.64 -17.21 30.60
CA SER A 47 -11.15 -18.58 30.42
C SER A 47 -12.41 -18.67 29.56
N ASP A 48 -13.06 -17.55 29.26
CA ASP A 48 -14.31 -17.43 28.48
C ASP A 48 -14.10 -17.34 26.96
N CYS A 49 -12.91 -17.71 26.48
CA CYS A 49 -12.50 -17.57 25.08
C CYS A 49 -12.58 -18.90 24.32
N LYS A 50 -13.31 -18.94 23.20
CA LYS A 50 -13.36 -20.09 22.28
C LYS A 50 -12.45 -19.87 21.08
N LEU A 51 -11.66 -20.88 20.70
CA LEU A 51 -10.81 -20.82 19.51
C LEU A 51 -11.69 -20.82 18.26
N VAL A 52 -11.45 -19.87 17.36
CA VAL A 52 -12.16 -19.74 16.08
C VAL A 52 -11.30 -20.41 15.02
N GLU A 53 -11.56 -21.69 14.77
CA GLU A 53 -10.92 -22.44 13.68
C GLU A 53 -11.85 -22.48 12.46
N GLY A 54 -11.36 -22.01 11.31
CA GLY A 54 -11.82 -22.47 10.00
C GLY A 54 -13.20 -22.03 9.49
N GLY A 55 -13.80 -20.95 9.98
CA GLY A 55 -15.09 -20.46 9.46
C GLY A 55 -15.14 -18.94 9.24
N ASN A 56 -15.02 -18.50 7.99
CA ASN A 56 -15.35 -17.16 7.46
C ASN A 56 -14.68 -15.93 8.13
N VAL A 57 -13.46 -16.05 8.66
CA VAL A 57 -12.66 -14.86 9.01
C VAL A 57 -11.67 -14.61 7.87
N THR A 58 -12.06 -13.76 6.92
CA THR A 58 -11.11 -13.20 5.95
C THR A 58 -10.21 -12.20 6.66
N VAL A 59 -9.03 -12.66 7.05
CA VAL A 59 -7.96 -11.77 7.53
C VAL A 59 -7.46 -10.96 6.33
N VAL A 60 -7.99 -9.75 6.14
CA VAL A 60 -7.37 -8.75 5.26
C VAL A 60 -6.10 -8.32 5.97
N ARG A 61 -4.94 -8.82 5.52
CA ARG A 61 -3.65 -8.40 6.06
C ARG A 61 -3.52 -6.90 5.81
N GLY A 62 -3.66 -6.10 6.88
CA GLY A 62 -3.35 -4.68 6.83
C GLY A 62 -1.91 -4.50 6.35
N THR A 63 -1.67 -3.52 5.49
CA THR A 63 -0.33 -3.14 5.05
C THR A 63 0.41 -2.55 6.25
N SER A 64 1.03 -3.37 7.08
CA SER A 64 1.93 -2.87 8.11
C SER A 64 3.15 -2.26 7.41
N PRO A 65 3.53 -1.00 7.72
CA PRO A 65 4.74 -0.42 7.16
C PRO A 65 5.92 -1.31 7.55
N THR A 66 6.59 -1.87 6.54
CA THR A 66 7.83 -2.61 6.73
C THR A 66 8.87 -1.60 7.22
N PRO A 67 9.55 -1.82 8.36
CA PRO A 67 10.69 -0.99 8.75
C PRO A 67 11.71 -0.98 7.61
N ALA A 68 12.18 0.21 7.22
CA ALA A 68 13.17 0.36 6.16
C ALA A 68 14.41 -0.49 6.49
N PRO A 69 14.85 -1.42 5.61
CA PRO A 69 16.10 -2.11 5.82
C PRO A 69 17.25 -1.11 5.66
N ALA A 70 18.13 -1.07 6.66
CA ALA A 70 19.41 -0.39 6.55
C ALA A 70 20.14 -0.92 5.32
N SER A 71 20.64 0.00 4.51
CA SER A 71 21.33 -0.23 3.24
C SER A 71 22.45 -1.27 3.36
N GLY A 72 22.25 -2.43 2.72
CA GLY A 72 23.28 -3.43 2.46
C GLY A 72 23.07 -3.97 1.05
N ALA A 73 24.09 -3.83 0.20
CA ALA A 73 24.08 -4.24 -1.20
C ALA A 73 23.86 -5.76 -1.33
N GLY A 74 22.88 -6.16 -2.14
CA GLY A 74 22.60 -7.56 -2.45
C GLY A 74 21.44 -7.68 -3.44
N ALA A 75 21.62 -8.54 -4.45
CA ALA A 75 20.81 -8.63 -5.66
C ALA A 75 19.29 -8.78 -5.44
N GLY A 76 18.52 -8.16 -6.34
CA GLY A 76 17.07 -8.07 -6.28
C GLY A 76 16.37 -9.42 -6.24
N THR A 77 15.73 -9.68 -5.10
CA THR A 77 14.70 -10.72 -4.98
C THR A 77 13.35 -10.04 -5.18
N ALA A 78 12.65 -10.41 -6.25
CA ALA A 78 11.31 -9.93 -6.53
C ALA A 78 10.38 -10.23 -5.33
N LYS A 79 9.61 -9.22 -4.91
CA LYS A 79 8.63 -9.35 -3.83
C LYS A 79 7.62 -10.46 -4.18
N PRO A 80 7.25 -11.34 -3.23
CA PRO A 80 6.25 -12.35 -3.50
C PRO A 80 4.90 -11.67 -3.78
N VAL A 81 4.41 -11.84 -5.01
CA VAL A 81 3.03 -11.51 -5.37
C VAL A 81 2.13 -12.45 -4.55
N VAL A 82 1.31 -11.89 -3.67
CA VAL A 82 0.31 -12.67 -2.93
C VAL A 82 -0.74 -13.12 -3.92
N THR A 83 -0.62 -14.35 -4.41
CA THR A 83 -1.63 -14.98 -5.25
C THR A 83 -2.83 -15.35 -4.38
N ALA A 84 -4.04 -15.01 -4.83
CA ALA A 84 -5.28 -15.44 -4.20
C ALA A 84 -5.31 -16.98 -4.04
N PRO A 85 -5.96 -17.51 -2.98
CA PRO A 85 -6.08 -18.96 -2.78
C PRO A 85 -6.70 -19.62 -4.01
N ALA A 86 -6.26 -20.84 -4.32
CA ALA A 86 -6.63 -21.57 -5.54
C ALA A 86 -8.14 -21.77 -5.76
N SER A 87 -8.96 -21.58 -4.71
CA SER A 87 -10.41 -21.72 -4.70
C SER A 87 -11.17 -20.38 -4.80
N ALA A 88 -10.49 -19.25 -5.00
CA ALA A 88 -11.18 -17.97 -5.21
C ALA A 88 -11.98 -18.00 -6.53
N PRO A 89 -13.26 -17.57 -6.54
CA PRO A 89 -14.03 -17.45 -7.77
C PRO A 89 -13.27 -16.56 -8.75
N ARG A 90 -12.91 -17.09 -9.92
CA ARG A 90 -12.30 -16.30 -11.00
C ARG A 90 -13.42 -15.53 -11.69
N VAL A 91 -13.26 -14.22 -11.79
CA VAL A 91 -14.14 -13.37 -12.62
C VAL A 91 -13.95 -13.78 -14.08
N ASP A 92 -15.05 -13.90 -14.83
CA ASP A 92 -14.99 -14.22 -16.25
C ASP A 92 -14.25 -13.10 -17.02
N PRO A 93 -13.33 -13.42 -17.94
CA PRO A 93 -12.59 -12.40 -18.69
C PRO A 93 -13.47 -11.42 -19.48
N ALA A 94 -14.66 -11.83 -19.95
CA ALA A 94 -15.59 -10.92 -20.62
C ALA A 94 -16.24 -9.96 -19.61
N GLU A 95 -16.60 -10.44 -18.43
CA GLU A 95 -17.12 -9.61 -17.36
C GLU A 95 -16.08 -8.59 -16.86
N GLN A 96 -14.81 -9.01 -16.73
CA GLN A 96 -13.72 -8.11 -16.37
C GLN A 96 -13.54 -6.99 -17.41
N ARG A 97 -13.53 -7.33 -18.71
CA ARG A 97 -13.42 -6.32 -19.79
C ARG A 97 -14.60 -5.36 -19.81
N ALA A 98 -15.82 -5.84 -19.55
CA ALA A 98 -17.01 -4.97 -19.46
C ALA A 98 -16.86 -3.94 -18.33
N ARG A 99 -16.43 -4.40 -17.13
CA ARG A 99 -16.18 -3.52 -15.98
C ARG A 99 -15.08 -2.50 -16.26
N ASP A 100 -14.01 -2.91 -16.93
CA ASP A 100 -12.91 -2.01 -17.32
C ASP A 100 -13.37 -0.97 -18.35
N ALA A 101 -14.22 -1.36 -19.30
CA ALA A 101 -14.81 -0.44 -20.28
C ALA A 101 -15.75 0.58 -19.61
N ASP A 102 -16.58 0.14 -18.67
CA ASP A 102 -17.45 1.04 -17.89
C ASP A 102 -16.62 2.02 -17.04
N ALA A 103 -15.57 1.53 -16.36
CA ALA A 103 -14.67 2.37 -15.59
C ALA A 103 -13.97 3.42 -16.47
N LYS A 104 -13.49 3.02 -17.66
CA LYS A 104 -12.91 3.95 -18.65
C LYS A 104 -13.92 5.00 -19.09
N ALA A 105 -15.15 4.60 -19.41
CA ALA A 105 -16.21 5.54 -19.83
C ALA A 105 -16.56 6.57 -18.75
N ILE A 106 -16.57 6.15 -17.47
CA ILE A 106 -16.76 7.06 -16.33
C ILE A 106 -15.61 8.06 -16.25
N LEU A 107 -14.35 7.59 -16.30
CA LEU A 107 -13.19 8.48 -16.25
C LEU A 107 -13.15 9.48 -17.43
N GLU A 108 -13.55 9.06 -18.63
CA GLU A 108 -13.68 9.95 -19.79
C GLU A 108 -14.78 11.00 -19.60
N GLN A 109 -15.89 10.64 -18.94
CA GLN A 109 -16.94 11.59 -18.61
C GLN A 109 -16.48 12.59 -17.55
N GLU A 110 -15.81 12.13 -16.50
CA GLU A 110 -15.22 12.99 -15.47
C GLU A 110 -14.14 13.91 -16.05
N LEU A 111 -13.30 13.42 -16.96
CA LEU A 111 -12.31 14.23 -17.66
C LEU A 111 -12.99 15.38 -18.43
N ARG A 112 -14.06 15.08 -19.18
CA ARG A 112 -14.82 16.10 -19.91
C ARG A 112 -15.43 17.14 -18.98
N ARG A 113 -16.01 16.72 -17.84
CA ARG A 113 -16.56 17.63 -16.83
C ARG A 113 -15.46 18.51 -16.22
N ALA A 114 -14.32 17.93 -15.87
CA ALA A 114 -13.19 18.67 -15.31
C ALA A 114 -12.61 19.69 -16.31
N GLN A 115 -12.48 19.32 -17.58
CA GLN A 115 -12.06 20.22 -18.66
C GLN A 115 -13.05 21.36 -18.89
N ALA A 116 -14.36 21.10 -18.85
CA ALA A 116 -15.38 22.15 -18.95
C ALA A 116 -15.26 23.15 -17.78
N ARG A 117 -15.13 22.65 -16.54
CA ARG A 117 -14.89 23.49 -15.37
C ARG A 117 -13.59 24.30 -15.50
N GLN A 118 -12.53 23.71 -16.05
CA GLN A 118 -11.27 24.42 -16.29
C GLN A 118 -11.47 25.60 -17.24
N ALA A 119 -12.21 25.37 -18.33
CA ALA A 119 -12.50 26.42 -19.30
C ALA A 119 -13.34 27.54 -18.68
N ASP A 120 -14.31 27.22 -17.84
CA ASP A 120 -15.15 28.22 -17.19
C ASP A 120 -14.37 29.02 -16.13
N LEU A 121 -13.55 28.36 -15.31
CA LEU A 121 -12.66 29.02 -14.37
C LEU A 121 -11.63 29.91 -15.09
N ALA A 122 -11.08 29.46 -16.22
CA ALA A 122 -10.13 30.25 -17.00
C ALA A 122 -10.78 31.50 -17.61
N LYS A 123 -12.03 31.40 -18.08
CA LYS A 123 -12.82 32.55 -18.55
C LYS A 123 -13.07 33.53 -17.42
N GLU A 124 -13.51 33.04 -16.26
CA GLU A 124 -13.78 33.89 -15.10
C GLU A 124 -12.49 34.58 -14.62
N TYR A 125 -11.37 33.86 -14.61
CA TYR A 125 -10.07 34.41 -14.21
C TYR A 125 -9.57 35.50 -15.15
N ASN A 126 -9.99 35.47 -16.41
CA ASN A 126 -9.73 36.51 -17.41
C ASN A 126 -8.27 37.02 -17.38
N ASN A 127 -7.32 36.10 -17.56
CA ASN A 127 -5.87 36.37 -17.52
C ASN A 127 -5.35 37.03 -16.22
N GLY A 128 -6.06 36.86 -15.10
CA GLY A 128 -5.71 37.45 -13.81
C GLY A 128 -6.46 38.74 -13.48
N GLU A 129 -7.32 39.20 -14.38
CA GLU A 129 -8.15 40.39 -14.22
C GLU A 129 -9.64 40.01 -14.33
N PRO A 130 -10.18 39.20 -13.41
CA PRO A 130 -11.60 38.90 -13.37
C PRO A 130 -12.43 40.18 -13.22
N ASP A 131 -13.61 40.22 -13.81
CA ASP A 131 -14.51 41.37 -13.64
C ASP A 131 -14.86 41.56 -12.17
N LYS A 132 -14.85 42.82 -11.69
CA LYS A 132 -15.22 43.14 -10.31
C LYS A 132 -16.73 42.93 -10.13
N ILE A 133 -17.10 42.17 -9.11
CA ILE A 133 -18.49 41.85 -8.82
C ILE A 133 -18.93 42.46 -7.48
N GLY A 134 -20.15 42.99 -7.45
CA GLY A 134 -20.76 43.55 -6.23
C GLY A 134 -19.95 44.67 -5.59
N GLY A 135 -19.70 44.56 -4.27
CA GLY A 135 -19.02 45.58 -3.46
C GLY A 135 -17.50 45.63 -3.59
N GLU A 136 -16.89 44.82 -4.46
CA GLU A 136 -15.43 44.73 -4.65
C GLU A 136 -14.80 46.05 -5.09
N ALA A 137 -15.55 46.92 -5.77
CA ALA A 137 -15.08 48.27 -6.11
C ALA A 137 -14.82 49.14 -4.86
N ARG A 138 -15.51 48.87 -3.74
CA ARG A 138 -15.36 49.59 -2.48
C ARG A 138 -14.37 48.91 -1.53
N ASN A 139 -14.09 47.62 -1.72
CA ASN A 139 -13.13 46.86 -0.95
C ASN A 139 -12.22 46.04 -1.88
N TYR A 140 -11.06 46.62 -2.18
CA TYR A 140 -10.09 46.00 -3.08
C TYR A 140 -9.46 44.73 -2.52
N GLN A 141 -9.37 44.57 -1.19
CA GLN A 141 -8.82 43.34 -0.60
C GLN A 141 -9.67 42.12 -0.95
N LYS A 142 -11.01 42.25 -0.91
CA LYS A 142 -11.92 41.17 -1.32
C LYS A 142 -11.71 40.73 -2.76
N TYR A 143 -11.42 41.69 -3.66
CA TYR A 143 -11.09 41.39 -5.05
C TYR A 143 -9.81 40.56 -5.14
N LEU A 144 -8.74 40.98 -4.45
CA LEU A 144 -7.46 40.25 -4.42
C LEU A 144 -7.63 38.82 -3.88
N ASP A 145 -8.40 38.67 -2.80
CA ASP A 145 -8.67 37.37 -2.19
C ASP A 145 -9.42 36.45 -3.17
N ARG A 146 -10.42 36.98 -3.90
CA ARG A 146 -11.14 36.21 -4.92
C ARG A 146 -10.25 35.83 -6.10
N VAL A 147 -9.40 36.74 -6.59
CA VAL A 147 -8.43 36.45 -7.65
C VAL A 147 -7.49 35.31 -7.23
N ALA A 148 -7.01 35.35 -5.99
CA ALA A 148 -6.17 34.31 -5.41
C ALA A 148 -6.91 32.98 -5.31
N GLU A 149 -8.17 32.99 -4.88
CA GLU A 149 -9.01 31.78 -4.78
C GLU A 149 -9.35 31.18 -6.16
N LEU A 150 -9.62 32.02 -7.17
CA LEU A 150 -9.81 31.56 -8.55
C LEU A 150 -8.54 30.86 -9.06
N LYS A 151 -7.38 31.48 -8.85
CA LYS A 151 -6.10 30.90 -9.25
C LYS A 151 -5.84 29.56 -8.54
N ALA A 152 -6.14 29.48 -7.25
CA ALA A 152 -6.03 28.24 -6.49
C ALA A 152 -6.99 27.17 -7.02
N SER A 153 -8.23 27.54 -7.36
CA SER A 153 -9.23 26.64 -7.94
C SER A 153 -8.81 26.09 -9.30
N ILE A 154 -8.26 26.94 -10.17
CA ILE A 154 -7.67 26.54 -11.46
C ILE A 154 -6.55 25.52 -11.24
N ALA A 155 -5.65 25.77 -10.28
CA ALA A 155 -4.54 24.86 -10.01
C ALA A 155 -5.02 23.49 -9.48
N ARG A 156 -6.02 23.47 -8.60
CA ARG A 156 -6.61 22.22 -8.10
C ARG A 156 -7.29 21.43 -9.22
N ASN A 157 -8.14 22.08 -10.01
CA ASN A 157 -8.85 21.40 -11.11
C ASN A 157 -7.90 20.94 -12.22
N GLN A 158 -6.79 21.66 -12.46
CA GLN A 158 -5.70 21.20 -13.33
C GLN A 158 -5.05 19.91 -12.80
N ALA A 159 -4.77 19.83 -11.49
CA ALA A 159 -4.23 18.62 -10.89
C ALA A 159 -5.21 17.43 -10.99
N ASP A 160 -6.52 17.68 -10.88
CA ASP A 160 -7.56 16.67 -11.07
C ASP A 160 -7.56 16.14 -12.52
N ILE A 161 -7.50 17.03 -13.52
CA ILE A 161 -7.40 16.66 -14.94
C ILE A 161 -6.18 15.77 -15.17
N GLU A 162 -5.01 16.16 -14.67
CA GLU A 162 -3.79 15.37 -14.81
C GLU A 162 -3.90 14.03 -14.10
N GLY A 163 -4.55 13.98 -12.94
CA GLY A 163 -4.86 12.75 -12.21
C GLY A 163 -5.71 11.79 -13.04
N ILE A 164 -6.83 12.27 -13.55
CA ILE A 164 -7.75 11.47 -14.37
C ILE A 164 -7.04 10.99 -15.65
N GLN A 165 -6.25 11.84 -16.30
CA GLN A 165 -5.47 11.45 -17.48
C GLN A 165 -4.43 10.36 -17.18
N ARG A 166 -3.79 10.38 -16.00
CA ARG A 166 -2.88 9.31 -15.58
C ARG A 166 -3.63 7.99 -15.38
N GLU A 167 -4.82 8.03 -14.79
CA GLU A 167 -5.64 6.83 -14.61
C GLU A 167 -6.14 6.28 -15.95
N LEU A 168 -6.59 7.13 -16.88
CA LEU A 168 -6.94 6.72 -18.24
C LEU A 168 -5.78 6.03 -18.97
N LYS A 169 -4.56 6.53 -18.83
CA LYS A 169 -3.36 5.90 -19.42
C LYS A 169 -3.10 4.48 -18.90
N ARG A 170 -3.60 4.10 -17.72
CA ARG A 170 -3.46 2.73 -17.19
C ARG A 170 -4.28 1.72 -17.97
N TYR A 171 -5.34 2.16 -18.65
CA TYR A 171 -6.20 1.29 -19.46
C TYR A 171 -5.62 0.99 -20.86
N GLY A 172 -4.42 1.49 -21.18
CA GLY A 172 -3.76 1.32 -22.47
C GLY A 172 -4.18 2.37 -23.52
N PRO A 173 -3.47 2.43 -24.67
CA PRO A 173 -3.85 3.29 -25.80
C PRO A 173 -5.23 2.94 -26.36
#